data_AF-A0A940IA66-F1
#
_entry.id   AF-A0A940IA66-F1
#
_cell.length_a   1.000
_cell.length_b   1.000
_cell.length_c   1.000
_cell.angle_alpha   90.00
_cell.angle_beta   90.00
_cell.angle_gamma   90.00
#
_symmetry.space_group_name_H-M   'P 1'
#
loop_
_entity.id
_entity.type
_entity.pdbx_description
1 polymer ?
#
loop_
_entity_poly.entity_id
_entity_poly.type
_entity_poly.pdbx_seq_one_letter_code
_entity_poly.pdbx_strand_id
1 'polypeptide(L)'
;MLYFLAPFIGWFVSGTMKFLIHFYQFGYHHAQQKTGNGGFPSTHATVVMTPTTLIGFSEGFISPLFGLGVTILWIVVMDATGLRRYVGEHAKQLNSINRAFTSEEQNNLQREEIGHSKIEVLGGIILGFLLGWLLHSIGDKLI
;
A
#
# COMPACT_ATOMS: atom_id res chain seq x y z
N MET A 1 24.05 6.97 -2.77
CA MET A 1 22.79 6.54 -2.11
C MET A 1 22.51 5.07 -2.37
N LEU A 2 22.04 4.32 -1.37
CA LEU A 2 21.64 2.90 -1.53
C LEU A 2 20.18 2.82 -2.03
N TYR A 3 19.92 3.19 -3.30
CA TYR A 3 18.57 3.21 -3.89
C TYR A 3 17.83 1.88 -3.77
N PHE A 4 18.55 0.75 -3.80
CA PHE A 4 17.94 -0.57 -3.69
C PHE A 4 17.33 -0.85 -2.31
N LEU A 5 17.76 -0.16 -1.24
CA LEU A 5 17.19 -0.31 0.10
C LEU A 5 15.91 0.50 0.31
N ALA A 6 15.72 1.57 -0.46
CA ALA A 6 14.56 2.47 -0.36
C ALA A 6 13.20 1.74 -0.38
N PRO A 7 12.91 0.79 -1.29
CA PRO A 7 11.65 0.06 -1.27
C PRO A 7 11.49 -0.84 -0.03
N PHE A 8 12.56 -1.44 0.48
CA PHE A 8 12.51 -2.27 1.68
C PHE A 8 12.26 -1.45 2.95
N ILE A 9 12.86 -0.25 3.02
CA ILE A 9 12.61 0.70 4.11
C ILE A 9 11.15 1.17 4.05
N GLY A 10 10.66 1.55 2.87
CA GLY A 10 9.27 1.93 2.67
C GLY A 10 8.29 0.83 3.08
N TRP A 11 8.58 -0.42 2.71
CA TRP A 11 7.81 -1.60 3.10
C TRP A 11 7.79 -1.78 4.61
N PHE A 12 8.96 -1.79 5.26
CA PHE A 12 9.09 -2.04 6.68
C PHE A 12 8.41 -0.96 7.52
N VAL A 13 8.61 0.32 7.18
CA VAL A 13 8.00 1.45 7.90
C VAL A 13 6.48 1.45 7.72
N SER A 14 5.99 1.30 6.49
CA SER A 14 4.54 1.26 6.23
C SER A 14 3.87 0.06 6.90
N GLY A 15 4.48 -1.13 6.81
CA GLY A 15 3.95 -2.34 7.44
C GLY A 15 3.87 -2.22 8.96
N THR A 16 4.92 -1.66 9.58
CA THR A 16 4.94 -1.40 11.03
C THR A 16 3.89 -0.37 11.43
N MET A 17 3.80 0.76 10.70
CA MET A 17 2.81 1.80 10.98
C MET A 17 1.37 1.27 10.87
N LYS A 18 1.08 0.51 9.81
CA LYS A 18 -0.23 -0.13 9.61
C LYS A 18 -0.56 -1.10 10.74
N PHE A 19 0.39 -1.97 11.10
CA PHE A 19 0.20 -2.92 12.20
C PHE A 19 -0.11 -2.19 13.51
N LEU A 20 0.63 -1.13 13.85
CA LEU A 20 0.39 -0.33 15.05
C LEU A 20 -1.00 0.31 15.02
N ILE A 21 -1.41 0.91 13.90
CA ILE A 21 -2.75 1.52 13.77
C ILE A 21 -3.84 0.48 14.02
N HIS A 22 -3.74 -0.70 13.40
CA HIS A 22 -4.71 -1.77 13.62
C HIS A 22 -4.65 -2.33 15.04
N PHE A 23 -3.47 -2.42 15.64
CA PHE A 23 -3.29 -2.87 17.02
C PHE A 23 -4.03 -1.95 18.01
N TYR A 24 -3.90 -0.63 17.84
CA TYR A 24 -4.61 0.34 18.69
C TYR A 24 -6.12 0.36 18.44
N GLN A 25 -6.58 0.09 17.22
CA GLN A 25 -8.02 0.12 16.89
C GLN A 25 -8.77 -1.17 17.24
N PHE A 26 -8.14 -2.34 17.09
CA PHE A 26 -8.83 -3.63 17.13
C PHE A 26 -8.18 -4.67 18.07
N GLY A 27 -7.04 -4.35 18.69
CA GLY A 27 -6.25 -5.28 19.48
C GLY A 27 -5.41 -6.25 18.64
N TYR A 28 -4.54 -7.01 19.31
CA TYR A 28 -3.48 -7.82 18.69
C TYR A 28 -3.98 -8.86 17.66
N HIS A 29 -4.97 -9.68 18.02
CA HIS A 29 -5.42 -10.80 17.17
C HIS A 29 -6.09 -10.31 15.87
N HIS A 30 -6.87 -9.23 15.94
CA HIS A 30 -7.50 -8.66 14.74
C HIS A 30 -6.48 -7.90 13.87
N ALA A 31 -5.47 -7.28 14.47
CA ALA A 31 -4.39 -6.62 13.73
C ALA A 31 -3.60 -7.60 12.85
N GLN A 32 -3.30 -8.81 13.35
CA GLN A 32 -2.60 -9.82 12.56
C GLN A 32 -3.41 -10.26 11.32
N GLN A 33 -4.72 -10.40 11.45
CA GLN A 33 -5.58 -10.82 10.33
C GLN A 33 -5.82 -9.71 9.30
N LYS A 34 -5.94 -8.44 9.74
CA LYS A 34 -6.30 -7.32 8.86
C LYS A 34 -5.14 -6.65 8.13
N THR A 35 -3.91 -6.79 8.64
CA THR A 35 -2.72 -6.12 8.06
C THR A 35 -2.42 -6.54 6.61
N GLY A 36 -2.86 -7.72 6.18
CA GLY A 36 -2.69 -8.21 4.80
C GLY A 36 -3.77 -7.78 3.80
N ASN A 37 -4.91 -7.23 4.24
CA ASN A 37 -6.11 -7.08 3.39
C ASN A 37 -6.43 -5.63 2.98
N GLY A 38 -5.64 -4.65 3.42
CA GLY A 38 -5.97 -3.24 3.26
C GLY A 38 -5.30 -2.39 4.34
N GLY A 39 -5.86 -1.22 4.66
CA GLY A 39 -5.47 -0.43 5.83
C GLY A 39 -4.55 0.75 5.54
N PHE A 40 -4.62 1.75 6.41
CA PHE A 40 -3.83 2.98 6.33
C PHE A 40 -2.46 2.79 7.00
N PRO A 41 -1.34 3.24 6.39
CA PRO A 41 -1.21 3.71 5.00
C PRO A 41 -1.04 2.55 3.99
N SER A 42 -1.27 2.82 2.70
CA SER A 42 -1.06 1.84 1.63
C SER A 42 0.41 1.49 1.45
N THR A 43 0.79 0.25 1.79
CA THR A 43 2.16 -0.27 1.67
C THR A 43 2.63 -0.33 0.23
N HIS A 44 1.80 -0.76 -0.71
CA HIS A 44 2.18 -0.78 -2.13
C HIS A 44 2.53 0.62 -2.65
N ALA A 45 1.73 1.63 -2.30
CA ALA A 45 1.99 3.00 -2.69
C ALA A 45 3.27 3.54 -2.03
N THR A 46 3.49 3.28 -0.74
CA THR A 46 4.72 3.68 -0.03
C THR A 46 5.97 3.06 -0.66
N VAL A 47 5.93 1.75 -0.96
CA VAL A 47 7.08 1.01 -1.52
C VAL A 47 7.54 1.58 -2.87
N VAL A 48 6.62 2.05 -3.71
CA VAL A 48 6.97 2.66 -5.01
C VAL A 48 7.31 4.13 -4.85
N MET A 49 6.60 4.87 -4.00
CA MET A 49 6.82 6.29 -3.83
C MET A 49 8.16 6.61 -3.16
N THR A 50 8.62 5.81 -2.18
CA THR A 50 9.91 6.03 -1.50
C THR A 50 11.12 6.10 -2.45
N PRO A 51 11.39 5.08 -3.30
CA PRO A 51 12.46 5.17 -4.29
C PRO A 51 12.17 6.23 -5.37
N THR A 52 10.92 6.41 -5.80
CA THR A 52 10.57 7.44 -6.80
C THR A 52 10.93 8.85 -6.31
N THR A 53 10.59 9.17 -5.06
CA THR A 53 10.95 10.45 -4.44
C THR A 53 12.46 10.57 -4.26
N LEU A 54 13.14 9.51 -3.83
CA LEU A 54 14.60 9.51 -3.68
C LEU A 54 15.30 9.81 -5.02
N ILE A 55 14.84 9.22 -6.12
CA ILE A 55 15.33 9.51 -7.48
C ILE A 55 15.04 10.97 -7.85
N GLY A 56 13.83 11.48 -7.58
CA GLY A 56 13.48 12.87 -7.87
C GLY A 56 14.40 13.88 -7.19
N PHE A 57 14.77 13.64 -5.94
CA PHE A 57 15.72 14.49 -5.22
C PHE A 57 17.19 14.28 -5.61
N SER A 58 17.59 13.04 -5.91
CA SER A 58 19.02 12.73 -6.15
C SER A 58 19.45 12.88 -7.61
N GLU A 59 18.54 12.65 -8.56
CA GLU A 59 18.81 12.67 -10.01
C GLU A 59 17.93 13.69 -10.76
N GLY A 60 16.99 14.33 -10.07
CA GLY A 60 16.10 15.35 -10.60
C GLY A 60 14.75 14.81 -11.07
N PHE A 61 13.73 15.66 -10.93
CA PHE A 61 12.33 15.35 -11.27
C PHE A 61 12.03 15.25 -12.77
N ILE A 62 13.00 15.58 -13.65
CA ILE A 62 12.87 15.46 -15.12
C ILE A 62 13.67 14.25 -15.64
N SER A 63 14.34 13.50 -14.76
CA SER A 63 15.12 12.33 -15.15
C SER A 63 14.22 11.21 -15.72
N PRO A 64 14.71 10.41 -16.69
CA PRO A 64 13.97 9.26 -17.20
C PRO A 64 13.57 8.26 -16.11
N LEU A 65 14.43 8.06 -15.10
CA LEU A 65 14.16 7.15 -13.98
C LEU A 65 13.05 7.68 -13.05
N PHE A 66 12.98 8.99 -12.81
CA PHE A 66 11.85 9.57 -12.08
C PHE A 66 10.54 9.36 -12.84
N GLY A 67 10.55 9.61 -14.16
CA GLY A 67 9.40 9.35 -15.03
C GLY A 67 8.91 7.91 -14.95
N LEU A 68 9.83 6.94 -15.03
CA LEU A 68 9.50 5.52 -14.86
C LEU A 68 8.90 5.22 -13.48
N GLY A 69 9.46 5.79 -12.41
CA GLY A 69 8.94 5.64 -11.05
C GLY A 69 7.50 6.17 -10.92
N VAL A 70 7.21 7.34 -11.50
CA VAL A 70 5.86 7.92 -11.54
C VAL A 70 4.89 7.04 -12.35
N THR A 71 5.33 6.50 -13.50
CA THR A 71 4.49 5.58 -14.29
C THR A 71 4.13 4.32 -13.50
N ILE A 72 5.10 3.71 -12.81
CA ILE A 72 4.85 2.52 -11.97
C ILE A 72 3.93 2.88 -10.80
N LEU A 73 4.16 4.02 -10.15
CA LEU A 73 3.29 4.52 -9.08
C LEU A 73 1.84 4.65 -9.56
N TRP A 74 1.65 5.20 -10.75
CA TRP A 74 0.32 5.38 -11.32
C TRP A 74 -0.39 4.05 -11.57
N ILE A 75 0.30 3.06 -12.13
CA ILE A 75 -0.23 1.69 -12.31
C ILE A 75 -0.67 1.11 -10.95
N VAL A 76 0.16 1.23 -9.92
CA VAL A 76 -0.16 0.74 -8.57
C VAL A 76 -1.38 1.45 -7.98
N VAL A 77 -1.52 2.76 -8.17
CA VAL A 77 -2.69 3.53 -7.73
C VAL A 77 -3.96 3.07 -8.45
N MET A 78 -3.89 2.86 -9.76
CA MET A 78 -5.02 2.38 -10.57
C MET A 78 -5.47 0.99 -10.12
N ASP A 79 -4.55 0.05 -9.93
CA ASP A 79 -4.87 -1.32 -9.51
C ASP A 79 -5.41 -1.37 -8.08
N ALA A 80 -4.87 -0.55 -7.17
CA ALA A 80 -5.28 -0.50 -5.78
C ALA A 80 -6.68 0.09 -5.58
N THR A 81 -7.08 1.06 -6.42
CA THR A 81 -8.35 1.81 -6.27
C THR A 81 -9.46 1.34 -7.20
N GLY A 82 -9.13 0.88 -8.40
CA GLY A 82 -10.09 0.44 -9.41
C GLY A 82 -10.31 -1.06 -9.37
N LEU A 83 -9.34 -1.83 -9.90
CA LEU A 83 -9.51 -3.26 -10.17
C LEU A 83 -9.88 -4.06 -8.91
N ARG A 84 -9.14 -3.86 -7.81
CA ARG A 84 -9.37 -4.61 -6.56
C ARG A 84 -10.75 -4.36 -5.96
N ARG A 85 -11.27 -3.14 -6.07
CA ARG A 85 -12.59 -2.78 -5.56
C ARG A 85 -13.70 -3.52 -6.31
N TYR A 86 -13.60 -3.63 -7.64
CA TYR A 86 -14.55 -4.43 -8.43
C TYR A 86 -14.52 -5.90 -8.06
N VAL A 87 -13.34 -6.47 -7.78
CA VAL A 87 -13.22 -7.85 -7.29
C VAL A 87 -13.92 -8.03 -5.95
N GLY A 88 -13.80 -7.07 -5.02
CA GLY A 88 -14.54 -7.10 -3.76
C GLY A 88 -16.06 -7.04 -3.93
N GLU A 89 -16.56 -6.20 -4.85
CA GLU A 89 -18.00 -6.14 -5.17
C GLU A 89 -18.49 -7.45 -5.81
N HIS A 90 -17.69 -8.08 -6.67
CA HIS A 90 -18.01 -9.40 -7.22
C HIS A 90 -18.05 -10.48 -6.13
N ALA A 91 -17.08 -10.48 -5.20
CA ALA A 91 -17.07 -11.41 -4.07
C ALA A 91 -18.32 -11.25 -3.19
N LYS A 92 -18.75 -10.01 -2.96
CA LYS A 92 -19.99 -9.70 -2.22
C LYS A 92 -21.25 -10.23 -2.94
N GLN A 93 -21.32 -10.05 -4.25
CA GLN A 93 -22.43 -10.61 -5.05
C GLN A 93 -22.42 -12.14 -5.05
N LEU A 94 -21.25 -12.77 -5.13
CA LEU A 94 -21.17 -14.22 -5.10
C LEU A 94 -21.56 -14.78 -3.72
N ASN A 95 -21.14 -14.11 -2.65
CA ASN A 95 -21.52 -14.48 -1.29
C ASN A 95 -23.02 -14.36 -1.05
N SER A 96 -23.69 -13.34 -1.62
CA SER A 96 -25.14 -13.20 -1.49
C SER A 96 -25.89 -14.32 -2.21
N ILE A 97 -25.41 -14.75 -3.38
CA ILE A 97 -25.93 -15.92 -4.10
C ILE A 97 -25.72 -17.19 -3.27
N ASN A 98 -24.51 -17.47 -2.79
CA ASN A 98 -24.24 -18.67 -1.99
C ASN A 98 -25.14 -18.75 -0.74
N ARG A 99 -25.32 -17.64 -0.02
CA ARG A 99 -26.22 -17.58 1.15
C ARG A 99 -27.70 -17.84 0.80
N ALA A 100 -28.12 -17.56 -0.44
CA ALA A 100 -29.49 -17.79 -0.88
C ALA A 100 -29.76 -19.24 -1.30
N PHE A 101 -28.75 -19.98 -1.77
CA PHE A 101 -28.91 -21.33 -2.33
C PHE A 101 -28.33 -22.46 -1.46
N THR A 102 -27.47 -22.16 -0.49
CA THR A 102 -26.85 -23.16 0.39
C THR A 102 -26.92 -22.72 1.85
N SER A 103 -27.35 -23.64 2.72
CA SER A 103 -27.28 -23.51 4.18
C SER A 103 -25.94 -23.95 4.77
N GLU A 104 -24.96 -24.27 3.91
CA GLU A 104 -23.60 -24.62 4.33
C GLU A 104 -22.88 -23.44 4.98
N GLU A 105 -22.14 -23.76 6.04
CA GLU A 105 -21.42 -22.85 6.93
C GLU A 105 -20.51 -21.86 6.19
N GLN A 106 -20.23 -20.75 6.87
CA GLN A 106 -19.38 -19.61 6.49
C GLN A 106 -18.02 -19.92 5.81
N ASN A 107 -17.60 -21.18 5.73
CA ASN A 107 -16.29 -21.64 5.28
C ASN A 107 -16.01 -21.42 3.79
N ASN A 108 -17.03 -21.19 2.94
CA ASN A 108 -16.87 -20.97 1.50
C ASN A 108 -17.09 -19.51 1.03
N LEU A 109 -17.20 -18.55 1.96
CA LEU A 109 -17.40 -17.15 1.60
C LEU A 109 -16.11 -16.53 1.05
N GLN A 110 -16.22 -15.88 -0.11
CA GLN A 110 -15.14 -15.07 -0.67
C GLN A 110 -14.93 -13.82 0.19
N ARG A 111 -13.69 -13.29 0.18
CA ARG A 111 -13.39 -12.06 0.93
C ARG A 111 -13.96 -10.86 0.20
N GLU A 112 -14.78 -10.07 0.89
CA GLU A 112 -15.45 -8.89 0.32
C GLU A 112 -14.59 -7.61 0.42
N GLU A 113 -13.72 -7.52 1.44
CA GLU A 113 -12.80 -6.40 1.65
C GLU A 113 -11.52 -6.57 0.83
N ILE A 114 -11.60 -6.27 -0.48
CA ILE A 114 -10.45 -6.32 -1.39
C ILE A 114 -10.19 -4.92 -1.96
N GLY A 115 -9.02 -4.36 -1.64
CA GLY A 115 -8.57 -3.06 -2.17
C GLY A 115 -8.24 -2.03 -1.10
N HIS A 116 -7.80 -0.86 -1.55
CA HIS A 116 -7.48 0.26 -0.68
C HIS A 116 -8.47 1.41 -0.88
N SER A 117 -8.79 2.13 0.20
CA SER A 117 -9.49 3.40 0.05
C SER A 117 -8.57 4.44 -0.59
N LYS A 118 -9.15 5.46 -1.26
CA LYS A 118 -8.36 6.56 -1.83
C LYS A 118 -7.49 7.26 -0.77
N ILE A 119 -7.98 7.33 0.48
CA ILE A 119 -7.27 7.94 1.62
C ILE A 119 -6.07 7.08 2.03
N GLU A 120 -6.21 5.75 2.03
CA GLU A 120 -5.10 4.84 2.32
C GLU A 120 -3.99 4.96 1.28
N VAL A 121 -4.36 5.04 0.00
CA VAL A 121 -3.41 5.25 -1.09
C VAL A 121 -2.70 6.59 -0.96
N LEU A 122 -3.44 7.66 -0.71
CA LEU A 122 -2.87 8.99 -0.50
C LEU A 122 -1.92 9.02 0.70
N GLY A 123 -2.30 8.39 1.82
CA GLY A 123 -1.44 8.25 2.99
C GLY A 123 -0.14 7.49 2.68
N GLY A 124 -0.24 6.45 1.84
CA GLY A 124 0.93 5.71 1.37
C GLY A 124 1.88 6.56 0.52
N ILE A 125 1.34 7.38 -0.39
CA ILE A 125 2.10 8.34 -1.20
C ILE A 125 2.80 9.38 -0.31
N ILE A 126 2.07 10.00 0.63
CA ILE A 126 2.63 11.00 1.54
C ILE A 126 3.76 10.38 2.37
N LEU A 127 3.52 9.21 2.99
CA LEU A 127 4.55 8.51 3.76
C LEU A 127 5.76 8.20 2.89
N GLY A 128 5.56 7.68 1.68
CA GLY A 128 6.65 7.34 0.78
C GLY A 128 7.47 8.56 0.37
N PHE A 129 6.81 9.69 0.10
CA PHE A 129 7.48 10.96 -0.19
C PHE A 129 8.36 11.42 0.98
N LEU A 130 7.81 11.42 2.21
CA LEU A 130 8.57 11.80 3.41
C LEU A 130 9.78 10.90 3.63
N LEU A 131 9.64 9.59 3.43
CA LEU A 131 10.75 8.65 3.55
C LEU A 131 11.81 8.87 2.48
N GLY A 132 11.42 9.09 1.22
CA GLY A 132 12.37 9.36 0.13
C GLY A 132 13.16 10.65 0.38
N TRP A 133 12.47 11.71 0.82
CA TRP A 133 13.10 12.97 1.20
C TRP A 133 14.05 12.82 2.39
N LEU A 134 13.65 12.07 3.42
CA LEU A 134 14.48 11.80 4.60
C LEU A 134 15.75 11.01 4.22
N LEU A 135 15.62 9.98 3.39
CA LEU A 135 16.75 9.17 2.92
C LEU A 135 17.76 10.00 2.13
N HIS A 136 17.28 10.88 1.25
CA HIS A 136 18.13 11.84 0.53
C HIS A 136 18.86 12.76 1.51
N SER A 137 18.13 13.39 2.43
CA SER A 137 18.68 14.35 3.40
C SER A 137 19.70 13.75 4.37
N ILE A 138 19.54 12.48 4.76
CA ILE A 138 20.52 11.76 5.59
C ILE A 138 21.76 11.43 4.77
N GLY A 139 21.56 10.96 3.55
CA GLY A 139 22.65 10.55 2.71
C GLY A 139 23.56 11.69 2.27
N ASP A 140 23.00 12.88 2.01
CA ASP A 140 23.77 14.09 1.69
C ASP A 140 24.66 14.57 2.85
N LYS A 141 24.40 14.12 4.08
CA LYS A 141 25.23 14.43 5.27
C LYS A 141 26.30 13.38 5.55
N LEU A 142 26.23 12.22 4.90
CA LEU A 142 27.11 11.08 5.12
C LEU A 142 28.22 10.96 4.05
N ILE A 143 28.20 11.85 3.04
CA ILE A 143 29.17 11.98 1.95
C ILE A 143 29.69 13.41 1.97
#